data_AF-A0A9D4QN00-F1
#
_entry.id   AF-A0A9D4QN00-F1
#
_cell.length_a   1.000
_cell.length_b   1.000
_cell.length_c   1.000
_cell.angle_alpha   90.00
_cell.angle_beta   90.00
_cell.angle_gamma   90.00
#
_symmetry.space_group_name_H-M   'P 1'
#
loop_
_entity.id
_entity.type
_entity.pdbx_description
1 polymer ?
#
loop_
_entity_poly.entity_id
_entity_poly.type
_entity_poly.pdbx_seq_one_letter_code
_entity_poly.pdbx_strand_id
1 'polypeptide(L)'
;MSTLEEIMNMDQSMPYDKSARGRVVFASSPETYTNANGETKQSKSVAIADDKKTVKVVSYDPTQFNKLIEGKTIMLRNFIRRDGYIILTRTSRLFPTQEIEVPDSRVQEGKALVNPPAAPMVSFREALRSPPKTKTTVRGKVIQCGNRILKAFANSLDPDETPQNIHQDPNYLLF
;
A
#
# COMPACT_ATOMS: atom_id res chain seq x y z
N MET A 1 -1.61 -16.45 22.30
CA MET A 1 -1.51 -15.73 21.01
C MET A 1 -2.01 -14.32 21.25
N SER A 2 -1.45 -13.32 20.57
CA SER A 2 -1.93 -11.93 20.68
C SER A 2 -3.05 -11.67 19.68
N THR A 3 -4.03 -10.85 20.08
CA THR A 3 -5.08 -10.37 19.17
C THR A 3 -4.54 -9.33 18.20
N LEU A 4 -5.20 -9.14 17.04
CA LEU A 4 -4.79 -8.12 16.08
C LEU A 4 -4.88 -6.72 16.67
N GLU A 5 -5.85 -6.48 17.54
CA GLU A 5 -5.98 -5.22 18.27
C GLU A 5 -4.77 -4.91 19.15
N GLU A 6 -4.35 -5.86 20.00
CA GLU A 6 -3.16 -5.71 20.85
C GLU A 6 -1.91 -5.42 20.02
N ILE A 7 -1.72 -6.18 18.94
CA ILE A 7 -0.56 -6.03 18.06
C ILE A 7 -0.54 -4.64 17.41
N MET A 8 -1.71 -4.11 17.05
CA MET A 8 -1.86 -2.78 16.46
C MET A 8 -1.80 -1.62 17.46
N ASN A 9 -1.70 -1.87 18.77
CA ASN A 9 -1.59 -0.82 19.79
C ASN A 9 -0.20 -0.73 20.45
N MET A 10 0.73 -1.65 20.18
CA MET A 10 2.11 -1.64 20.70
C MET A 10 3.10 -0.72 19.95
N ASP A 11 3.91 0.07 20.63
CA ASP A 11 4.94 0.91 20.00
C ASP A 11 6.21 0.12 19.69
N GLN A 12 6.28 -0.60 18.56
CA GLN A 12 7.54 -1.19 18.07
C GLN A 12 7.63 -1.22 16.54
N SER A 13 8.80 -0.82 16.02
CA SER A 13 9.19 -0.92 14.60
C SER A 13 10.14 -2.09 14.30
N MET A 14 10.26 -3.05 15.23
CA MET A 14 11.10 -4.25 15.08
C MET A 14 10.25 -5.44 14.63
N PRO A 15 10.85 -6.50 14.06
CA PRO A 15 10.13 -7.73 13.79
C PRO A 15 9.46 -8.24 15.07
N TYR A 16 8.14 -8.44 14.99
CA TYR A 16 7.34 -8.84 16.12
C TYR A 16 7.46 -10.34 16.33
N ASP A 17 8.03 -10.72 17.47
CA ASP A 17 8.34 -12.12 17.79
C ASP A 17 7.11 -12.94 18.18
N LYS A 18 6.06 -12.30 18.70
CA LYS A 18 4.83 -13.01 19.05
C LYS A 18 3.99 -13.30 17.81
N SER A 19 3.24 -14.40 17.86
CA SER A 19 2.38 -14.80 16.75
C SER A 19 1.05 -14.04 16.75
N ALA A 20 0.63 -13.61 15.56
CA ALA A 20 -0.71 -13.10 15.28
C ALA A 20 -1.54 -14.18 14.56
N ARG A 21 -2.87 -14.19 14.76
CA ARG A 21 -3.78 -15.09 14.05
C ARG A 21 -4.92 -14.27 13.45
N GLY A 22 -5.29 -14.56 12.21
CA GLY A 22 -6.42 -13.91 11.54
C GLY A 22 -6.88 -14.66 10.30
N ARG A 23 -8.13 -14.45 9.91
CA ARG A 23 -8.72 -14.94 8.65
C ARG A 23 -8.50 -13.92 7.57
N VAL A 24 -8.05 -14.35 6.39
CA VAL A 24 -7.95 -13.49 5.22
C VAL A 24 -9.36 -13.19 4.72
N VAL A 25 -9.80 -11.95 4.87
CA VAL A 25 -11.16 -11.52 4.48
C VAL A 25 -11.21 -10.89 3.09
N PHE A 26 -10.07 -10.42 2.59
CA PHE A 26 -9.91 -9.92 1.23
C PHE A 26 -8.46 -10.05 0.78
N ALA A 27 -8.23 -10.35 -0.49
CA ALA A 27 -6.89 -10.42 -1.08
C ALA A 27 -6.87 -9.76 -2.45
N SER A 28 -5.98 -8.78 -2.64
CA SER A 28 -5.74 -8.19 -3.95
C SER A 28 -5.00 -9.15 -4.87
N SER A 29 -5.08 -8.88 -6.17
CA SER A 29 -4.11 -9.42 -7.12
C SER A 29 -2.69 -8.92 -6.77
N PRO A 30 -1.64 -9.70 -7.05
CA PRO A 30 -0.27 -9.20 -6.97
C PRO A 30 -0.05 -8.00 -7.90
N GLU A 31 0.64 -6.99 -7.39
CA GLU A 31 1.00 -5.77 -8.10
C GLU A 31 2.51 -5.73 -8.32
N THR A 32 2.92 -5.36 -9.53
CA THR A 32 4.32 -5.18 -9.90
C THR A 32 4.72 -3.73 -9.70
N TYR A 33 5.89 -3.49 -9.10
CA TYR A 33 6.42 -2.15 -8.89
C TYR A 33 7.94 -2.15 -9.10
N THR A 34 8.49 -0.99 -9.45
CA THR A 34 9.94 -0.77 -9.53
C THR A 34 10.42 -0.15 -8.23
N ASN A 35 11.43 -0.74 -7.61
CA ASN A 35 12.00 -0.20 -6.38
C ASN A 35 13.02 0.94 -6.67
N ALA A 36 13.56 1.53 -5.60
CA ALA A 36 14.56 2.60 -5.72
C ALA A 36 15.86 2.18 -6.43
N ASN A 37 16.13 0.87 -6.53
CA ASN A 37 17.31 0.32 -7.21
C ASN A 37 17.03 0.01 -8.70
N GLY A 38 15.83 0.31 -9.21
CA GLY A 38 15.43 -0.04 -10.58
C GLY A 38 15.01 -1.50 -10.76
N GLU A 39 14.91 -2.29 -9.68
CA GLU A 39 14.50 -3.69 -9.75
C GLU A 39 12.98 -3.81 -9.77
N THR A 40 12.47 -4.61 -10.70
CA THR A 40 11.07 -5.03 -10.74
C THR A 40 10.78 -6.02 -9.61
N LYS A 41 9.84 -5.66 -8.72
CA LYS A 41 9.39 -6.49 -7.60
C LYS A 41 7.87 -6.64 -7.64
N GLN A 42 7.38 -7.59 -6.85
CA GLN A 42 5.94 -7.79 -6.66
C GLN A 42 5.55 -7.59 -5.22
N SER A 43 4.32 -7.14 -5.01
CA SER A 43 3.68 -7.07 -3.70
C SER A 43 2.25 -7.57 -3.78
N LYS A 44 1.73 -8.08 -2.66
CA LYS A 44 0.32 -8.46 -2.55
C LYS A 44 -0.25 -7.88 -1.27
N SER A 45 -1.36 -7.17 -1.38
CA SER A 45 -2.07 -6.59 -0.24
C SER A 45 -3.26 -7.47 0.12
N VAL A 46 -3.41 -7.79 1.40
CA VAL A 46 -4.56 -8.53 1.92
C VAL A 46 -5.09 -7.88 3.19
N ALA A 47 -6.35 -8.15 3.52
CA ALA A 47 -6.91 -7.84 4.83
C ALA A 47 -7.05 -9.12 5.63
N ILE A 48 -6.55 -9.10 6.86
CA ILE A 48 -6.80 -10.14 7.84
C ILE A 48 -7.70 -9.59 8.94
N ALA A 49 -8.59 -10.41 9.46
CA ALA A 49 -9.47 -10.04 10.56
C ALA A 49 -9.52 -11.14 11.62
N ASP A 50 -9.75 -10.70 12.85
CA ASP A 50 -10.22 -11.53 13.96
C ASP A 50 -11.58 -11.00 14.46
N ASP A 51 -12.03 -11.49 15.61
CA ASP A 51 -13.27 -11.07 16.26
C ASP A 51 -13.22 -9.60 16.74
N LYS A 52 -12.04 -8.98 16.81
CA LYS A 52 -11.85 -7.63 17.36
C LYS A 52 -11.49 -6.58 16.32
N LYS A 53 -10.64 -6.90 15.35
CA LYS A 53 -10.04 -5.92 14.44
C LYS A 53 -9.75 -6.48 13.06
N THR A 54 -9.84 -5.59 12.07
CA THR A 54 -9.35 -5.86 10.71
C THR A 54 -8.06 -5.08 10.46
N VAL A 55 -7.10 -5.72 9.83
CA VAL A 55 -5.76 -5.17 9.59
C VAL A 55 -5.32 -5.41 8.16
N LYS A 56 -4.78 -4.37 7.52
CA LYS A 56 -4.11 -4.49 6.23
C LYS A 56 -2.75 -5.16 6.40
N VAL A 57 -2.44 -6.08 5.52
CA VAL A 57 -1.17 -6.80 5.46
C VAL A 57 -0.62 -6.67 4.04
N VAL A 58 0.65 -6.28 3.92
CA VAL A 58 1.34 -6.17 2.64
C VAL A 58 2.49 -7.17 2.63
N SER A 59 2.46 -8.11 1.70
CA SER A 59 3.58 -9.02 1.46
C SER A 59 4.44 -8.56 0.29
N TYR A 60 5.74 -8.49 0.51
CA TYR A 60 6.74 -8.26 -0.53
C TYR A 60 7.45 -9.54 -0.99
N ASP A 61 7.03 -10.70 -0.48
CA ASP A 61 7.60 -12.01 -0.82
C ASP A 61 6.60 -12.83 -1.65
N PRO A 62 6.83 -12.99 -2.97
CA PRO A 62 5.94 -13.74 -3.85
C PRO A 62 5.73 -15.20 -3.43
N THR A 63 6.71 -15.80 -2.75
CA THR A 63 6.60 -17.20 -2.29
C THR A 63 5.48 -17.40 -1.25
N GLN A 64 5.02 -16.31 -0.64
CA GLN A 64 3.98 -16.32 0.39
C GLN A 64 2.57 -16.07 -0.20
N PHE A 65 2.45 -15.65 -1.45
CA PHE A 65 1.17 -15.22 -2.04
C PHE A 65 0.14 -16.35 -2.08
N ASN A 66 0.58 -17.59 -2.28
CA ASN A 66 -0.27 -18.78 -2.28
C ASN A 66 -0.82 -19.14 -0.90
N LYS A 67 -0.28 -18.56 0.18
CA LYS A 67 -0.80 -18.72 1.55
C LYS A 67 -1.78 -17.62 1.92
N LEU A 68 -1.79 -16.52 1.17
CA LEU A 68 -2.62 -15.35 1.37
C LEU A 68 -3.86 -15.43 0.45
N ILE A 69 -4.74 -16.40 0.75
CA ILE A 69 -5.96 -16.69 -0.01
C ILE A 69 -7.17 -16.33 0.85
N GLU A 70 -8.16 -15.67 0.25
CA GLU A 70 -9.43 -15.33 0.91
C GLU A 70 -10.10 -16.55 1.56
N GLY A 71 -10.71 -16.33 2.70
CA GLY A 71 -11.39 -17.36 3.49
C GLY A 71 -10.46 -18.19 4.38
N LYS A 72 -9.15 -18.28 4.07
CA LYS A 72 -8.19 -19.08 4.87
C LYS A 72 -7.79 -18.36 6.16
N THR A 73 -7.60 -19.14 7.22
CA THR A 73 -7.06 -18.63 8.48
C THR A 73 -5.57 -18.92 8.58
N ILE A 74 -4.81 -17.88 8.89
CA ILE A 74 -3.35 -17.92 8.93
C ILE A 74 -2.83 -17.42 10.28
N MET A 75 -1.69 -17.98 10.69
CA MET A 75 -0.86 -17.48 11.76
C MET A 75 0.37 -16.81 11.17
N LEU A 76 0.64 -15.57 11.61
CA LEU A 76 1.79 -14.77 11.23
C LEU A 76 2.82 -14.77 12.36
N ARG A 77 4.11 -14.87 12.02
CA ARG A 77 5.25 -14.66 12.93
C ARG A 77 6.35 -13.87 12.24
N ASN A 78 7.17 -13.16 13.03
CA ASN A 78 8.33 -12.42 12.55
C ASN A 78 7.95 -11.41 11.45
N PHE A 79 6.90 -10.63 11.72
CA PHE A 79 6.37 -9.62 10.80
C PHE A 79 6.71 -8.22 11.31
N ILE A 80 6.75 -7.25 10.41
CA ILE A 80 7.03 -5.86 10.77
C ILE A 80 5.70 -5.13 10.88
N ARG A 81 5.52 -4.32 11.92
CA ARG A 81 4.40 -3.38 12.00
C ARG A 81 4.86 -2.01 11.52
N ARG A 82 4.02 -1.35 10.72
CA ARG A 82 4.25 0.02 10.26
C ARG A 82 2.93 0.75 10.10
N ASP A 83 2.80 1.93 10.68
CA ASP A 83 1.71 2.90 10.42
C ASP A 83 0.29 2.26 10.29
N GLY A 84 -0.08 1.37 11.22
CA GLY A 84 -1.40 0.73 11.26
C GLY A 84 -1.60 -0.49 10.35
N TYR A 85 -0.55 -0.97 9.69
CA TYR A 85 -0.57 -2.20 8.88
C TYR A 85 0.62 -3.11 9.19
N ILE A 86 0.53 -4.34 8.68
CA ILE A 86 1.57 -5.37 8.81
C ILE A 86 2.32 -5.50 7.49
N ILE A 87 3.64 -5.63 7.56
CA ILE A 87 4.51 -5.93 6.44
C ILE A 87 5.09 -7.33 6.62
N LEU A 88 4.90 -8.15 5.59
CA LEU A 88 5.51 -9.47 5.49
C LEU A 88 6.72 -9.39 4.56
N THR A 89 7.84 -9.87 5.06
CA THR A 89 9.10 -9.97 4.32
C THR A 89 9.49 -11.44 4.17
N ARG A 90 10.61 -11.72 3.51
CA ARG A 90 11.18 -13.07 3.38
C ARG A 90 11.42 -13.77 4.73
N THR A 91 11.61 -12.99 5.80
CA THR A 91 11.85 -13.54 7.15
C THR A 91 10.55 -13.88 7.89
N SER A 92 9.43 -13.35 7.43
CA SER A 92 8.11 -13.59 8.02
C SER A 92 7.64 -15.02 7.72
N ARG A 93 6.99 -15.64 8.70
CA ARG A 93 6.49 -17.01 8.58
C ARG A 93 4.98 -17.06 8.65
N LEU A 94 4.40 -17.76 7.68
CA LEU A 94 2.95 -17.96 7.55
C LEU A 94 2.63 -19.45 7.68
N PHE A 95 1.73 -19.75 8.59
CA PHE A 95 1.24 -21.10 8.85
C PHE A 95 -0.28 -21.13 8.71
N PRO A 96 -0.86 -22.09 7.96
CA PRO A 96 -2.29 -22.34 8.03
C PRO A 96 -2.65 -22.81 9.44
N THR A 97 -3.83 -22.43 9.91
CA THR A 97 -4.32 -22.77 11.26
C THR A 97 -5.83 -23.04 11.22
N GLN A 98 -6.38 -23.51 12.34
CA GLN A 98 -7.81 -23.69 12.54
C GLN A 98 -8.59 -22.44 12.10
N GLU A 99 -9.73 -22.66 11.45
CA GLU A 99 -10.63 -21.61 11.01
C GLU A 99 -11.18 -20.82 12.19
N ILE A 100 -11.32 -19.50 11.98
CA ILE A 100 -11.95 -18.61 12.94
C ILE A 100 -13.18 -17.97 12.29
N GLU A 101 -14.23 -17.83 13.09
CA GLU A 101 -15.41 -17.06 12.69
C GLU A 101 -15.09 -15.58 12.77
N VAL A 102 -15.46 -14.85 11.72
CA VAL A 102 -15.24 -13.41 11.59
C VAL A 102 -16.57 -12.78 11.19
N PRO A 103 -17.04 -11.75 11.92
CA PRO A 103 -18.27 -11.05 11.57
C PRO A 103 -18.22 -10.40 10.19
N ASP A 104 -19.36 -10.36 9.49
CA ASP A 104 -19.46 -9.76 8.15
C ASP A 104 -19.04 -8.28 8.12
N SER A 105 -19.23 -7.56 9.22
CA SER A 105 -18.77 -6.17 9.37
C SER A 105 -17.26 -6.03 9.15
N ARG A 106 -16.47 -7.01 9.60
CA ARG A 106 -15.01 -7.05 9.41
C ARG A 106 -14.62 -7.43 8.00
N VAL A 107 -15.43 -8.25 7.34
CA VAL A 107 -15.23 -8.57 5.92
C VAL A 107 -15.39 -7.33 5.06
N GLN A 108 -16.41 -6.52 5.32
CA GLN A 108 -16.63 -5.25 4.62
C GLN A 108 -15.51 -4.24 4.90
N GLU A 109 -15.10 -4.11 6.16
CA GLU A 109 -13.96 -3.26 6.55
C GLU A 109 -12.67 -3.67 5.82
N GLY A 110 -12.40 -4.98 5.73
CA GLY A 110 -11.21 -5.49 5.06
C GLY A 110 -11.14 -5.15 3.57
N LYS A 111 -12.29 -5.20 2.87
CA LYS A 111 -12.38 -4.76 1.48
C LYS A 111 -12.03 -3.28 1.33
N ALA A 112 -12.59 -2.43 2.19
CA ALA A 112 -12.32 -0.99 2.18
C ALA A 112 -10.86 -0.65 2.55
N LEU A 113 -10.20 -1.44 3.40
CA LEU A 113 -8.80 -1.21 3.78
C LEU A 113 -7.80 -1.52 2.66
N VAL A 114 -8.02 -2.60 1.91
CA VAL A 114 -7.12 -3.00 0.83
C VAL A 114 -7.41 -2.21 -0.43
N ASN A 115 -8.69 -2.08 -0.78
CA ASN A 115 -9.17 -1.34 -1.94
C ASN A 115 -9.99 -0.13 -1.46
N PRO A 116 -9.33 0.96 -1.04
CA PRO A 116 -10.03 2.15 -0.58
C PRO A 116 -10.86 2.76 -1.71
N PRO A 117 -12.02 3.36 -1.38
CA PRO A 117 -12.79 4.10 -2.37
C PRO A 117 -11.96 5.25 -2.95
N ALA A 118 -12.31 5.67 -4.16
CA ALA A 118 -11.63 6.78 -4.83
C ALA A 118 -11.60 8.02 -3.91
N ALA A 119 -10.42 8.61 -3.75
CA ALA A 119 -10.24 9.78 -2.90
C ALA A 119 -11.11 10.95 -3.41
N PRO A 120 -11.79 11.69 -2.52
CA PRO A 120 -12.58 12.84 -2.93
C PRO A 120 -11.67 13.91 -3.56
N MET A 121 -12.10 14.46 -4.70
CA MET A 121 -11.39 15.58 -5.32
C MET A 121 -11.64 16.84 -4.49
N VAL A 122 -10.57 17.38 -3.92
CA VAL A 122 -10.58 18.65 -3.19
C VAL A 122 -9.85 19.72 -3.97
N SER A 123 -10.14 20.99 -3.69
CA SER A 123 -9.42 22.09 -4.33
C SER A 123 -7.96 22.14 -3.85
N PHE A 124 -7.07 22.68 -4.67
CA PHE A 124 -5.66 22.82 -4.31
C PHE A 124 -5.44 23.61 -3.01
N ARG A 125 -6.29 24.62 -2.74
CA ARG A 125 -6.23 25.41 -1.50
C ARG A 125 -6.54 24.57 -0.25
N GLU A 126 -7.44 23.60 -0.37
CA GLU A 126 -7.79 22.69 0.71
C GLU A 126 -6.73 21.62 0.89
N ALA A 127 -6.12 21.14 -0.21
CA ALA A 127 -5.00 20.21 -0.16
C ALA A 127 -3.81 20.77 0.64
N LEU A 128 -3.51 22.07 0.53
CA LEU A 128 -2.44 22.73 1.31
C LEU A 128 -2.71 22.74 2.83
N ARG A 129 -3.96 22.58 3.25
CA ARG A 129 -4.36 22.52 4.67
C ARG A 129 -4.39 21.09 5.21
N SER A 130 -4.05 20.09 4.39
CA SER A 130 -4.01 18.70 4.83
C SER A 130 -2.92 18.49 5.89
N PRO A 131 -3.12 17.54 6.83
CA PRO A 131 -2.11 17.22 7.83
C PRO A 131 -0.77 16.83 7.18
N PRO A 132 0.37 17.09 7.85
CA PRO A 132 1.68 16.67 7.37
C PRO A 132 1.72 15.16 7.08
N LYS A 133 2.41 14.76 6.00
CA LYS A 133 2.56 13.37 5.53
C LYS A 133 1.27 12.74 4.99
N THR A 134 0.22 13.51 4.74
CA THR A 134 -0.92 13.05 3.95
C THR A 134 -0.50 12.90 2.49
N LYS A 135 -0.67 11.71 1.90
CA LYS A 135 -0.45 11.53 0.47
C LYS A 135 -1.55 12.26 -0.30
N THR A 136 -1.18 13.21 -1.15
CA THR A 136 -2.13 13.94 -2.01
C THR A 136 -1.67 13.85 -3.45
N THR A 137 -2.57 13.37 -4.32
CA THR A 137 -2.33 13.37 -5.77
C THR A 137 -2.97 14.61 -6.37
N VAL A 138 -2.17 15.41 -7.09
CA VAL A 138 -2.66 16.60 -7.79
C VAL A 138 -2.94 16.22 -9.24
N ARG A 139 -4.17 16.45 -9.71
CA ARG A 139 -4.53 16.37 -11.13
C ARG A 139 -4.77 17.79 -11.65
N GLY A 140 -4.11 18.18 -12.73
CA GLY A 140 -4.29 19.50 -13.33
C GLY A 140 -3.56 19.66 -14.65
N LYS A 141 -3.81 20.79 -15.32
CA LYS A 141 -3.07 21.21 -16.51
C LYS A 141 -2.12 22.34 -16.11
N VAL A 142 -0.84 22.21 -16.45
CA VAL A 142 0.12 23.30 -16.28
C VAL A 142 -0.19 24.36 -17.33
N ILE A 143 -0.62 25.55 -16.90
CA ILE A 143 -0.99 26.67 -17.79
C ILE A 143 0.11 27.73 -17.90
N GLN A 144 1.05 27.78 -16.94
CA GLN A 144 2.14 28.75 -16.94
C GLN A 144 3.32 28.19 -16.13
N CYS A 145 4.51 28.17 -16.74
CA CYS A 145 5.78 27.87 -16.06
C CYS A 145 6.62 29.14 -15.96
N GLY A 146 7.20 29.41 -14.78
CA GLY A 146 8.17 30.49 -14.62
C GLY A 146 9.50 30.18 -15.32
N ASN A 147 10.19 31.21 -15.80
CA ASN A 147 11.45 31.11 -16.58
C ASN A 147 12.57 30.30 -15.90
N ARG A 148 12.54 30.12 -14.57
CA ARG A 148 13.51 29.29 -13.83
C ARG A 148 13.26 27.78 -13.96
N ILE A 149 12.01 27.36 -14.17
CA ILE A 149 11.62 25.95 -14.28
C ILE A 149 11.91 25.43 -15.70
N LEU A 150 11.74 26.28 -16.72
CA LEU A 150 12.04 25.92 -18.11
C LEU A 150 13.50 25.50 -18.34
N LYS A 151 14.45 26.14 -17.65
CA LYS A 151 15.88 25.76 -17.75
C LYS A 151 16.19 24.39 -17.14
N ALA A 152 15.42 23.95 -16.14
CA ALA A 152 15.62 22.65 -15.51
C ALA A 152 15.04 21.51 -16.38
N PHE A 153 13.90 21.74 -17.03
CA PHE A 153 13.29 20.77 -17.97
C PHE A 153 14.07 20.65 -19.29
N ALA A 154 14.62 21.76 -19.81
CA ALA A 154 15.42 21.73 -21.04
C ALA A 154 16.74 20.96 -20.89
N ASN A 155 17.30 20.88 -19.69
CA ASN A 155 18.54 20.15 -19.41
C ASN A 155 18.33 18.65 -19.14
N SER A 156 17.09 18.17 -19.09
CA SER A 156 16.75 16.76 -18.87
C SER A 156 16.16 16.07 -20.10
N LEU A 157 16.11 16.76 -21.25
CA LEU A 157 15.67 16.22 -22.53
C LEU A 157 16.92 15.94 -23.37
N ASP A 158 17.05 14.71 -23.87
CA ASP A 158 18.10 14.33 -24.82
C ASP A 158 18.03 15.25 -26.06
N PRO A 159 19.17 15.69 -26.59
CA PRO A 159 19.24 16.74 -27.62
C PRO A 159 18.69 16.34 -29.00
N ASP A 160 18.17 15.12 -29.17
CA ASP A 160 17.72 14.60 -30.48
C ASP A 160 16.19 14.62 -30.68
N GLU A 161 15.39 15.04 -29.69
CA GLU A 161 13.96 15.26 -29.91
C GLU A 161 13.70 16.73 -30.32
N THR A 162 13.68 16.96 -31.63
CA THR A 162 13.16 18.21 -32.20
C THR A 162 11.66 18.39 -31.87
N PRO A 163 11.19 19.62 -31.61
CA PRO A 163 9.90 19.87 -31.01
C PRO A 163 8.78 19.92 -32.06
N GLN A 164 8.45 18.79 -32.68
CA GLN A 164 7.28 18.67 -33.55
C GLN A 164 6.64 17.27 -33.46
N ASN A 165 6.13 16.92 -32.28
CA ASN A 165 4.92 16.10 -32.06
C ASN A 165 4.92 15.58 -30.62
N ILE A 166 4.59 16.46 -29.67
CA ILE A 166 4.20 15.99 -28.33
C ILE A 166 2.76 15.53 -28.45
N HIS A 167 2.59 14.26 -28.85
CA HIS A 167 1.36 13.54 -28.58
C HIS A 167 1.15 13.57 -27.07
N GLN A 168 0.01 14.10 -26.67
CA GLN A 168 -0.45 14.12 -25.28
C GLN A 168 -0.48 12.70 -24.73
N ASP A 169 0.42 12.37 -23.80
CA ASP A 169 0.22 11.26 -22.88
C ASP A 169 -0.24 11.84 -21.53
N PRO A 170 -1.48 11.60 -21.08
CA PRO A 170 -2.13 12.41 -20.05
C PRO A 170 -1.81 11.97 -18.61
N ASN A 171 -0.80 11.13 -18.40
CA ASN A 171 -0.71 10.34 -17.18
C ASN A 171 0.58 10.59 -16.38
N TYR A 172 0.41 11.48 -15.40
CA TYR A 172 1.11 11.59 -14.11
C TYR A 172 2.48 12.28 -14.07
N LEU A 173 2.49 13.44 -13.41
CA LEU A 173 3.63 13.92 -12.63
C LEU A 173 3.28 13.69 -11.14
N LEU A 174 3.99 12.76 -10.50
CA LEU A 174 3.92 12.53 -9.06
C LEU A 174 4.89 13.50 -8.36
N PHE A 175 4.38 14.26 -7.39
CA PHE A 175 5.16 15.04 -6.42
C PHE A 175 5.06 14.39 -5.05
#